data_AF-A0A226WWA7-F1
#
_entry.id   AF-A0A226WWA7-F1
#
_cell.length_a   1.000
_cell.length_b   1.000
_cell.length_c   1.000
_cell.angle_alpha   90.00
_cell.angle_beta   90.00
_cell.angle_gamma   90.00
#
_symmetry.space_group_name_H-M   'P 1'
#
loop_
_entity.id
_entity.type
_entity.pdbx_description
1 polymer ?
#
loop_
_entity_poly.entity_id
_entity_poly.type
_entity_poly.pdbx_seq_one_letter_code
_entity_poly.pdbx_strand_id
1 'polypeptide(L)'
;MGRFVALRATRPEDDESIRRVAASALYALASLRARPSAEDAERRLASGLSDRQRSLLHEWGYPYVLDEFRFHMTLSDALDSVPVRAAIVSLWQTRAEALGPLPFHGASLFVQPHAGAPFTLWQRLPFANAHSEALE
;
A
#
# COMPACT_ATOMS: atom_id res chain seq x y z
N MET A 1 -9.88 5.63 -5.96
CA MET A 1 -8.72 6.48 -5.63
C MET A 1 -8.41 7.31 -6.86
N GLY A 2 -8.54 8.64 -6.87
CA GLY A 2 -8.20 9.47 -8.05
C GLY A 2 -8.57 8.85 -9.41
N ARG A 3 -7.55 8.39 -10.15
CA ARG A 3 -7.64 7.84 -11.52
C ARG A 3 -7.79 6.31 -11.60
N PHE A 4 -7.80 5.58 -10.49
CA PHE A 4 -7.79 4.12 -10.47
C PHE A 4 -8.77 3.56 -9.43
N VAL A 5 -9.09 2.28 -9.56
CA VAL A 5 -9.98 1.57 -8.63
C VAL A 5 -9.15 0.71 -7.68
N ALA A 6 -9.52 0.73 -6.40
CA ALA A 6 -8.84 -0.02 -5.36
C ALA A 6 -9.80 -0.32 -4.21
N LEU A 7 -9.58 -1.45 -3.52
CA LEU A 7 -10.20 -1.74 -2.24
C LEU A 7 -9.52 -0.93 -1.15
N ARG A 8 -10.27 -0.56 -0.11
CA ARG A 8 -9.78 0.15 1.07
C ARG A 8 -10.40 -0.48 2.31
N ALA A 9 -9.79 -0.24 3.46
CA ALA A 9 -10.40 -0.59 4.73
C ALA A 9 -11.76 0.13 4.86
N THR A 10 -12.80 -0.64 5.19
CA THR A 10 -14.17 -0.11 5.36
C THR A 10 -14.26 0.78 6.59
N ARG A 11 -13.59 0.38 7.68
CA ARG A 11 -13.67 1.06 8.98
C ARG A 11 -12.40 1.88 9.26
N PRO A 12 -12.52 3.11 9.78
CA PRO A 12 -11.36 3.96 10.08
C PRO A 12 -10.35 3.34 11.06
N GLU A 13 -10.82 2.58 12.05
CA GLU A 13 -9.98 1.90 13.05
C GLU A 13 -9.11 0.78 12.45
N ASP A 14 -9.62 0.12 11.40
CA ASP A 14 -8.86 -0.89 10.66
C ASP A 14 -7.78 -0.22 9.81
N ASP A 15 -8.11 0.87 9.13
CA ASP A 15 -7.13 1.68 8.39
C ASP A 15 -6.02 2.15 9.34
N GLU A 16 -6.37 2.73 10.49
CA GLU A 16 -5.39 3.19 11.48
C GLU A 16 -4.47 2.04 11.96
N SER A 17 -5.03 0.87 12.23
CA SER A 17 -4.26 -0.31 12.62
C SER A 17 -3.27 -0.73 11.54
N ILE A 18 -3.69 -0.73 10.27
CA ILE A 18 -2.82 -1.02 9.14
C ILE A 18 -1.74 0.06 8.99
N ARG A 19 -2.09 1.34 9.16
CA ARG A 19 -1.12 2.45 9.10
C ARG A 19 -0.03 2.32 10.17
N ARG A 20 -0.38 1.88 11.38
CA ARG A 20 0.61 1.61 12.44
C ARG A 20 1.58 0.49 12.07
N VAL A 21 1.08 -0.61 11.50
CA VAL A 21 1.93 -1.70 11.00
C VAL A 21 2.84 -1.22 9.87
N ALA A 22 2.29 -0.47 8.91
CA ALA A 22 3.07 0.09 7.79
C ALA A 22 4.18 1.04 8.26
N ALA A 23 3.89 1.91 9.23
CA ALA A 23 4.89 2.80 9.82
C ALA A 23 5.99 2.02 10.55
N SER A 24 5.62 1.04 11.38
CA SER A 24 6.58 0.17 12.07
C SER A 24 7.50 -0.56 11.10
N ALA A 25 6.94 -1.15 10.04
CA ALA A 25 7.70 -1.81 8.99
C ALA A 25 8.65 -0.84 8.26
N LEU A 26 8.21 0.38 7.97
CA LEU A 26 9.06 1.40 7.37
C LEU A 26 10.26 1.72 8.26
N TYR A 27 10.04 2.00 9.55
CA TYR A 27 11.13 2.30 10.49
C TYR A 27 12.12 1.14 10.60
N ALA A 28 11.62 -0.09 10.69
CA ALA A 28 12.46 -1.29 10.85
C ALA A 28 13.27 -1.64 9.60
N LEU A 29 12.72 -1.41 8.40
CA LEU A 29 13.29 -1.89 7.13
C LEU A 29 13.94 -0.78 6.30
N ALA A 30 13.79 0.49 6.67
CA ALA A 30 14.25 1.62 5.86
C ALA A 30 15.76 1.62 5.58
N SER A 31 16.58 1.03 6.45
CA SER A 31 18.03 0.92 6.25
C SER A 31 18.42 -0.16 5.23
N LEU A 32 17.54 -1.12 4.95
CA LEU A 32 17.80 -2.24 4.04
C LEU A 32 17.53 -1.91 2.57
N ARG A 33 16.79 -0.83 2.30
CA ARG A 33 16.44 -0.44 0.94
C ARG A 33 17.57 0.37 0.29
N ALA A 34 17.72 0.21 -1.01
CA ALA A 34 18.53 1.13 -1.81
C ALA A 34 17.90 2.54 -1.79
N ARG A 35 18.75 3.58 -1.77
CA ARG A 35 18.28 4.95 -1.96
C ARG A 35 17.73 5.11 -3.39
N PRO A 36 16.66 5.90 -3.59
CA PRO A 36 16.17 6.19 -4.94
C PRO A 36 17.25 6.90 -5.75
N SER A 37 17.22 6.71 -7.07
CA SER A 37 18.07 7.46 -7.99
C SER A 37 17.72 8.95 -7.97
N ALA A 38 18.65 9.81 -8.39
CA ALA A 38 18.38 11.24 -8.55
C ALA A 38 17.22 11.49 -9.52
N GLU A 39 17.18 10.76 -10.64
CA GLU A 39 16.11 10.83 -11.63
C GLU A 39 14.74 10.47 -11.04
N ASP A 40 14.66 9.42 -10.22
CA ASP A 40 13.41 9.04 -9.54
C ASP A 40 12.96 10.09 -8.52
N ALA A 41 13.91 10.71 -7.81
CA ALA A 41 13.62 11.77 -6.87
C ALA A 41 13.12 13.03 -7.58
N GLU A 42 13.77 13.45 -8.67
CA GLU A 42 13.37 14.59 -9.50
C GLU A 42 11.99 14.39 -10.12
N ARG A 43 11.74 13.22 -10.70
CA ARG A 43 10.43 12.86 -11.27
C ARG A 43 9.31 12.97 -10.22
N ARG A 44 9.58 12.57 -8.97
CA ARG A 44 8.61 12.70 -7.87
C ARG A 44 8.44 14.16 -7.43
N LEU A 45 9.51 14.95 -7.38
CA LEU A 45 9.41 16.37 -7.04
C LEU A 45 8.58 17.17 -8.06
N ALA A 46 8.62 16.77 -9.33
CA ALA A 46 7.85 17.40 -10.41
C ALA A 46 6.32 17.17 -10.30
N SER A 47 5.85 16.25 -9.46
CA SER A 47 4.43 15.90 -9.36
C SER A 47 3.60 16.82 -8.46
N GLY A 48 4.11 18.02 -8.11
CA GLY A 48 3.37 18.99 -7.30
C GLY A 48 3.22 18.59 -5.83
N LEU A 49 4.28 18.06 -5.22
CA LEU A 49 4.27 17.62 -3.81
C LEU A 49 4.09 18.80 -2.84
N SER A 50 3.30 18.57 -1.78
CA SER A 50 3.23 19.46 -0.62
C SER A 50 4.55 19.50 0.15
N ASP A 51 4.74 20.50 1.01
CA ASP A 51 5.96 20.61 1.83
C ASP A 51 6.18 19.38 2.72
N ARG A 52 5.09 18.81 3.24
CA ARG A 52 5.15 17.58 4.03
C ARG A 52 5.63 16.40 3.18
N GLN A 53 5.05 16.22 2.00
CA GLN A 53 5.42 15.16 1.07
C GLN A 53 6.88 15.31 0.58
N ARG A 54 7.37 16.54 0.39
CA ARG A 54 8.78 16.81 0.07
C ARG A 54 9.71 16.40 1.20
N SER A 55 9.37 16.73 2.45
CA SER A 55 10.12 16.30 3.63
C SER A 55 10.17 14.77 3.72
N LEU A 56 9.04 14.09 3.48
CA LEU A 56 8.96 12.64 3.45
C LEU A 56 9.77 12.02 2.30
N LEU A 57 9.75 12.63 1.11
CA LEU A 57 10.59 12.19 -0.01
C LEU A 57 12.08 12.31 0.33
N HIS A 58 12.50 13.39 0.97
CA HIS A 58 13.90 13.59 1.37
C HIS A 58 14.35 12.56 2.41
N GLU A 59 13.56 12.36 3.47
CA GLU A 59 13.91 11.45 4.57
C GLU A 59 13.72 9.97 4.20
N TRP A 60 12.58 9.66 3.57
CA TRP A 60 12.12 8.30 3.31
C TRP A 60 12.17 7.93 1.83
N GLY A 61 12.74 8.73 0.95
CA GLY A 61 12.86 8.40 -0.48
C GLY A 61 11.52 8.20 -1.21
N TYR A 62 10.40 8.45 -0.56
CA TYR A 62 9.04 8.29 -1.09
C TYR A 62 8.06 9.21 -0.35
N PRO A 63 7.18 9.95 -1.05
CA PRO A 63 6.37 11.00 -0.42
C PRO A 63 5.11 10.50 0.29
N TYR A 64 4.65 9.27 0.02
CA TYR A 64 3.37 8.74 0.51
C TYR A 64 3.55 7.68 1.60
N VAL A 65 4.35 8.04 2.61
CA VAL A 65 4.61 7.21 3.80
C VAL A 65 4.06 7.88 5.06
N LEU A 66 4.03 7.16 6.18
CA LEU A 66 3.62 7.70 7.48
C LEU A 66 2.24 8.38 7.44
N ASP A 67 2.16 9.67 7.73
CA ASP A 67 0.93 10.48 7.72
C ASP A 67 0.31 10.63 6.33
N GLU A 68 1.09 10.44 5.26
CA GLU A 68 0.62 10.45 3.88
C GLU A 68 0.27 9.03 3.36
N PHE A 69 0.55 7.97 4.14
CA PHE A 69 0.21 6.61 3.74
C PHE A 69 -1.31 6.37 3.82
N ARG A 70 -1.86 5.73 2.78
CA ARG A 70 -3.27 5.35 2.67
C ARG A 70 -3.35 3.90 2.23
N PHE A 71 -3.89 3.02 3.07
CA PHE A 71 -4.02 1.61 2.70
C PHE A 71 -4.99 1.46 1.51
N HIS A 72 -4.56 0.68 0.53
CA HIS A 72 -5.39 0.28 -0.59
C HIS A 72 -4.84 -0.98 -1.25
N MET A 73 -5.72 -1.77 -1.86
CA MET A 73 -5.37 -2.87 -2.75
C MET A 73 -5.81 -2.52 -4.16
N THR A 74 -4.87 -2.28 -5.04
CA THR A 74 -5.13 -1.85 -6.42
C THR A 74 -5.89 -2.92 -7.20
N LEU A 75 -6.96 -2.51 -7.88
CA LEU A 75 -7.80 -3.37 -8.73
C LEU A 75 -7.70 -3.02 -10.21
N SER A 76 -7.17 -1.84 -10.53
CA SER A 76 -6.94 -1.38 -11.89
C SER A 76 -5.73 -0.46 -11.96
N ASP A 77 -5.16 -0.32 -13.15
CA ASP A 77 -4.29 0.81 -13.47
C ASP A 77 -5.09 2.13 -13.54
N ALA A 78 -4.40 3.20 -13.90
CA ALA A 78 -5.04 4.47 -14.22
C ALA A 78 -6.00 4.30 -15.41
N LEU A 79 -7.23 4.78 -15.23
CA LEU A 79 -8.30 4.73 -16.21
C LEU A 79 -8.84 6.14 -16.38
N ASP A 80 -8.83 6.69 -17.59
CA ASP A 80 -9.36 8.04 -17.83
C ASP A 80 -10.89 8.05 -17.98
N SER A 81 -11.46 6.95 -18.47
CA SER A 81 -12.90 6.78 -18.64
C SER A 81 -13.64 6.69 -17.30
N VAL A 82 -14.38 7.75 -16.95
CA VAL A 82 -15.25 7.81 -15.76
C VAL A 82 -16.27 6.65 -15.76
N PRO A 83 -16.98 6.35 -16.86
CA PRO A 83 -17.95 5.25 -16.88
C PRO A 83 -17.31 3.89 -16.61
N VAL A 84 -16.12 3.62 -17.17
CA VAL A 84 -15.41 2.35 -16.93
C VAL A 84 -14.98 2.24 -15.46
N ARG A 85 -14.45 3.32 -14.86
CA ARG A 85 -14.14 3.33 -13.42
C ARG A 85 -15.38 3.04 -12.58
N ALA A 86 -16.52 3.66 -12.90
CA ALA A 86 -17.77 3.45 -12.18
C ALA A 86 -18.27 2.00 -12.28
N ALA A 87 -18.17 1.39 -13.47
CA ALA A 87 -18.55 -0.01 -13.68
C ALA A 87 -17.69 -0.97 -12.84
N ILE A 88 -16.37 -0.75 -12.79
CA ILE A 88 -15.45 -1.56 -11.97
C ILE A 88 -15.76 -1.37 -10.48
N VAL A 89 -16.02 -0.14 -10.03
CA VAL A 89 -16.42 0.12 -8.64
C VAL A 89 -17.69 -0.64 -8.28
N SER A 90 -18.74 -0.55 -9.11
CA SER A 90 -20.01 -1.25 -8.88
C SER A 90 -19.82 -2.77 -8.81
N LEU A 91 -19.04 -3.36 -9.72
CA LEU A 91 -18.72 -4.78 -9.71
C LEU A 91 -18.03 -5.21 -8.40
N TRP A 92 -17.08 -4.41 -7.93
CA TRP A 92 -16.31 -4.72 -6.72
C TRP A 92 -17.07 -4.44 -5.43
N GLN A 93 -18.03 -3.53 -5.41
CA GLN A 93 -18.93 -3.34 -4.25
C GLN A 93 -19.70 -4.63 -3.96
N THR A 94 -20.35 -5.21 -4.97
CA THR A 94 -21.09 -6.47 -4.82
C THR A 94 -20.16 -7.64 -4.44
N ARG A 95 -18.96 -7.71 -5.02
CA ARG A 95 -18.00 -8.77 -4.68
C ARG A 95 -17.41 -8.62 -3.29
N ALA A 96 -17.15 -7.40 -2.83
CA ALA A 96 -16.60 -7.15 -1.50
C ALA A 96 -17.58 -7.59 -0.40
N GLU A 97 -18.88 -7.38 -0.60
CA GLU A 97 -19.92 -7.90 0.31
C GLU A 97 -19.86 -9.43 0.41
N ALA A 98 -19.67 -10.12 -0.72
CA ALA A 98 -19.56 -11.59 -0.75
C ALA A 98 -18.25 -12.14 -0.15
N LEU A 99 -17.16 -11.35 -0.16
CA LEU A 99 -15.88 -11.75 0.43
C LEU A 99 -15.92 -11.76 1.96
N GLY A 100 -16.79 -10.95 2.57
CA GLY A 100 -16.82 -10.76 4.02
C GLY A 100 -15.55 -10.08 4.56
N PRO A 101 -15.36 -10.06 5.90
CA PRO A 101 -14.16 -9.51 6.52
C PRO A 101 -12.90 -10.25 6.08
N LEU A 102 -11.87 -9.51 5.67
CA LEU A 102 -10.56 -10.07 5.32
C LEU A 102 -9.64 -9.99 6.54
N PRO A 103 -9.24 -11.12 7.15
CA PRO A 103 -8.39 -11.11 8.33
C PRO A 103 -6.97 -10.64 7.99
N PHE A 104 -6.45 -9.69 8.77
CA PHE A 104 -5.07 -9.21 8.64
C PHE A 104 -4.13 -10.02 9.55
N HIS A 105 -3.74 -11.20 9.07
CA HIS A 105 -3.05 -12.23 9.88
C HIS A 105 -1.53 -12.25 9.73
N GLY A 106 -0.94 -11.35 8.93
CA GLY A 106 0.50 -11.33 8.73
C GLY A 106 0.98 -10.31 7.71
N ALA A 107 2.29 -10.27 7.54
CA ALA A 107 2.98 -9.51 6.52
C ALA A 107 3.78 -10.45 5.61
N SER A 108 4.31 -9.93 4.51
CA SER A 108 5.25 -10.64 3.64
C SER A 108 6.33 -9.68 3.19
N LEU A 109 7.59 -10.10 3.31
CA LEU A 109 8.72 -9.33 2.83
C LEU A 109 9.03 -9.77 1.39
N PHE A 110 9.08 -8.79 0.50
CA PHE A 110 9.45 -8.97 -0.89
C PHE A 110 10.77 -8.26 -1.17
N VAL A 111 11.54 -8.82 -2.08
CA VAL A 111 12.81 -8.26 -2.54
C VAL A 111 12.72 -8.04 -4.04
N GLN A 112 13.20 -6.89 -4.51
CA GLN A 112 13.45 -6.64 -5.93
C GLN A 112 14.96 -6.79 -6.16
N PRO A 113 15.42 -7.85 -6.85
CA PRO A 113 16.85 -8.14 -6.97
C PRO A 113 17.67 -7.02 -7.65
N HIS A 114 17.07 -6.36 -8.62
CA HIS A 114 17.61 -5.17 -9.29
C HIS A 114 16.48 -4.31 -9.83
N ALA A 115 16.76 -3.04 -10.12
CA ALA A 115 15.78 -2.11 -10.68
C ALA A 115 15.10 -2.72 -11.93
N GLY A 116 13.77 -2.60 -11.98
CA GLY A 116 12.95 -3.14 -13.07
C GLY A 116 12.62 -4.64 -12.98
N ALA A 117 13.26 -5.40 -12.09
CA ALA A 117 12.89 -6.80 -11.88
C ALA A 117 11.53 -6.92 -11.17
N PRO A 118 10.76 -8.01 -11.41
CA PRO A 118 9.65 -8.36 -10.55
C PRO A 118 10.10 -8.55 -9.09
N PHE A 119 9.22 -8.18 -8.15
CA PHE A 119 9.43 -8.50 -6.74
C PHE A 119 9.27 -10.00 -6.52
N THR A 120 10.19 -10.60 -5.76
CA THR A 120 10.13 -11.99 -5.33
C THR A 120 9.82 -12.06 -3.84
N LEU A 121 8.94 -12.97 -3.45
CA LEU A 121 8.66 -13.26 -2.05
C LEU A 121 9.93 -13.81 -1.38
N TRP A 122 10.38 -13.15 -0.31
CA TRP A 122 11.49 -13.63 0.52
C TRP A 122 10.97 -14.42 1.72
N GLN A 123 10.02 -13.85 2.47
CA GLN A 123 9.46 -14.52 3.65
C GLN A 123 8.04 -14.06 3.95
N ARG A 124 7.20 -15.00 4.40
CA ARG A 124 5.90 -14.70 5.03
C ARG A 124 6.08 -14.60 6.54
N LEU A 125 5.48 -13.59 7.15
CA LEU A 125 5.61 -13.25 8.57
C LEU A 125 4.21 -13.29 9.18
N PRO A 126 3.77 -14.44 9.73
CA PRO A 126 2.49 -14.49 10.43
C PRO A 126 2.56 -13.58 11.67
N PHE A 127 1.49 -12.86 11.95
CA PHE A 127 1.35 -12.17 13.23
C PHE A 127 0.97 -13.19 14.31
N ALA A 128 1.50 -13.04 15.53
CA ALA A 128 1.32 -14.02 16.61
C ALA A 128 -0.16 -14.29 16.95
N ASN A 129 -1.06 -13.38 16.56
CA ASN A 129 -2.50 -13.49 16.79
C ASN A 129 -3.25 -14.23 15.66
N ALA A 130 -2.53 -14.80 14.68
CA ALA A 130 -3.13 -15.56 13.57
C ALA A 130 -3.63 -16.96 13.95
N HIS A 131 -3.50 -17.35 15.22
CA HIS A 131 -4.07 -18.58 15.77
C HIS A 131 -5.13 -18.26 16.82
N SER A 132 -6.33 -17.90 16.38
CA SER A 132 -7.56 -18.04 17.18
C SER A 132 -8.79 -17.81 16.30
N GLU A 133 -9.06 -18.71 15.34
CA GLU A 133 -10.39 -18.96 14.75
C GLU A 133 -10.30 -20.06 13.66
N ALA A 134 -9.66 -21.17 14.01
CA ALA A 134 -9.75 -22.40 13.22
C ALA A 134 -9.80 -23.58 14.19
N LEU A 135 -10.88 -23.62 14.97
CA LEU A 135 -11.41 -24.76 15.72
C LEU A 135 -12.71 -24.28 16.38
N GLU A 136 -13.81 -24.28 15.63
CA GLU A 136 -15.14 -24.73 16.03
C GLU A 136 -15.92 -25.12 14.77
#